data_AF-J3PHF8-F1
#
_entry.id   AF-J3PHF8-F1
#
_cell.length_a   1.000
_cell.length_b   1.000
_cell.length_c   1.000
_cell.angle_alpha   90.00
_cell.angle_beta   90.00
_cell.angle_gamma   90.00
#
_symmetry.space_group_name_H-M   'P 1'
#
loop_
_entity.id
_entity.type
_entity.pdbx_description
1 polymer ?
#
loop_
_entity_poly.entity_id
_entity_poly.type
_entity_poly.pdbx_seq_one_letter_code
_entity_poly.pdbx_strand_id
1 'polypeptide(L)'
;MMDTSMESKEGTVPQRKGSGDSDGALVEHRSHPSGPQQQPTPPPSSAGRRLQANRRLANPLAGRGRAELAAMGEEYCRRRVGLGGAEDVRAFRLGAAIAGGNGDDDDDNEKGPAGFEDVVEGGLTAREREVLGREVTHKWSNPGMLYWVVAICSLCAAVQGMDETVVNGAQSFYKRQFGIGGEGGRDAWLLGLTNSAPYLCCAVLGCWLTSPMNNRLGRKGTVFWSCVISAVACFWQAFTNTWWHMFIARFVLGLGIGPKSATTPMFAAECAPPKLRGALVMQWQVWTAFGIMIGYVADLVFYFVPDHGVQLGLNWRLMMGSAGVPAVVVCCLIPFCTESPRWYLTKDRHHDAYRAICSLRHERVQAARDLFYTHVLLEAERETQRGATTLSRINELFSVRRNRNAVVASEVVMFMQQFCGVNVIAYYSSEVFLGAGLGEVPALAASLGFGVVNWLFALPAFFTIDRLGRRWLLLATLPLMALALLLTGFSF
;
A
#
# COMPACT_ATOMS: atom_id res chain seq x y z
N MET A 1 -26.55 -46.87 -38.27
CA MET A 1 -25.25 -47.29 -37.71
C MET A 1 -24.25 -46.98 -38.80
N MET A 2 -23.68 -45.77 -38.77
CA MET A 2 -23.04 -45.12 -39.90
C MET A 2 -21.61 -44.75 -39.54
N ASP A 3 -20.73 -45.07 -40.46
CA ASP A 3 -19.29 -44.93 -40.44
C ASP A 3 -18.90 -43.92 -41.54
N THR A 4 -17.83 -43.17 -41.28
CA THR A 4 -16.82 -42.61 -42.21
C THR A 4 -17.19 -41.66 -43.39
N SER A 5 -16.65 -40.43 -43.29
CA SER A 5 -15.81 -39.68 -44.24
C SER A 5 -16.04 -39.75 -45.77
N MET A 6 -16.19 -38.59 -46.45
CA MET A 6 -15.28 -38.07 -47.51
C MET A 6 -15.82 -36.83 -48.29
N GLU A 7 -14.94 -35.82 -48.38
CA GLU A 7 -14.54 -34.93 -49.50
C GLU A 7 -15.46 -34.47 -50.68
N SER A 8 -15.40 -33.13 -50.84
CA SER A 8 -15.15 -32.33 -52.08
C SER A 8 -16.25 -32.16 -53.15
N LYS A 9 -16.59 -30.90 -53.48
CA LYS A 9 -16.23 -30.20 -54.74
C LYS A 9 -16.84 -28.79 -54.88
N GLU A 10 -16.15 -28.02 -55.72
CA GLU A 10 -16.27 -26.61 -56.12
C GLU A 10 -17.60 -26.18 -56.75
N GLY A 11 -17.82 -24.86 -56.84
CA GLY A 11 -18.78 -24.25 -57.78
C GLY A 11 -18.89 -22.72 -57.68
N THR A 12 -18.41 -22.02 -58.70
CA THR A 12 -18.17 -20.57 -58.83
C THR A 12 -19.28 -19.90 -59.70
N VAL A 13 -19.83 -18.73 -59.28
CA VAL A 13 -20.15 -17.42 -60.00
C VAL A 13 -20.76 -17.49 -61.44
N PRO A 14 -21.67 -16.59 -61.98
CA PRO A 14 -21.67 -15.09 -61.94
C PRO A 14 -23.00 -14.29 -61.96
N GLN A 15 -22.79 -12.96 -61.89
CA GLN A 15 -23.64 -11.75 -62.07
C GLN A 15 -24.51 -11.64 -63.35
N ARG A 16 -25.53 -10.72 -63.30
CA ARG A 16 -25.64 -9.39 -64.00
C ARG A 16 -26.99 -9.10 -64.69
N LYS A 17 -27.29 -7.78 -64.81
CA LYS A 17 -28.35 -7.02 -65.56
C LYS A 17 -29.55 -6.60 -64.69
N GLY A 18 -30.08 -5.37 -64.70
CA GLY A 18 -29.84 -4.16 -65.50
C GLY A 18 -31.17 -3.52 -65.94
N SER A 19 -31.26 -2.17 -65.89
CA SER A 19 -32.27 -1.25 -66.49
C SER A 19 -33.73 -1.39 -66.03
N GLY A 20 -34.55 -0.35 -65.90
CA GLY A 20 -34.48 1.09 -66.18
C GLY A 20 -35.88 1.68 -65.90
N ASP A 21 -36.02 2.98 -65.66
CA ASP A 21 -36.67 3.90 -66.61
C ASP A 21 -36.71 5.34 -66.06
N SER A 22 -36.47 6.25 -66.99
CA SER A 22 -36.67 7.71 -67.00
C SER A 22 -38.16 8.08 -66.78
N ASP A 23 -38.61 9.31 -66.50
CA ASP A 23 -38.20 10.65 -66.91
C ASP A 23 -39.09 11.69 -66.18
N GLY A 24 -38.70 12.98 -66.12
CA GLY A 24 -39.68 14.06 -65.93
C GLY A 24 -39.32 15.26 -65.03
N ALA A 25 -38.61 16.24 -65.61
CA ALA A 25 -38.68 17.71 -65.43
C ALA A 25 -38.45 18.34 -64.01
N LEU A 26 -37.32 19.03 -63.75
CA LEU A 26 -36.98 20.45 -64.04
C LEU A 26 -38.00 21.45 -63.41
N VAL A 27 -37.67 22.35 -62.47
CA VAL A 27 -36.78 23.54 -62.63
C VAL A 27 -36.41 24.20 -61.26
N GLU A 28 -35.13 24.61 -61.16
CA GLU A 28 -34.44 25.68 -60.36
C GLU A 28 -34.54 25.77 -58.82
N HIS A 29 -33.47 25.40 -58.08
CA HIS A 29 -32.21 26.13 -57.78
C HIS A 29 -32.27 27.03 -56.54
N ARG A 30 -31.68 26.53 -55.44
CA ARG A 30 -30.81 27.34 -54.56
C ARG A 30 -29.77 26.45 -53.89
N SER A 31 -28.53 26.68 -54.27
CA SER A 31 -27.30 26.02 -53.82
C SER A 31 -26.91 26.46 -52.41
N HIS A 32 -26.71 25.51 -51.49
CA HIS A 32 -25.72 25.60 -50.43
C HIS A 32 -25.08 24.22 -50.19
N PRO A 33 -23.75 24.14 -49.99
CA PRO A 33 -23.00 22.89 -49.95
C PRO A 33 -23.29 22.10 -48.67
N SER A 34 -23.63 20.83 -48.84
CA SER A 34 -23.77 19.82 -47.79
C SER A 34 -22.43 19.58 -47.09
N GLY A 35 -22.27 20.16 -45.89
CA GLY A 35 -21.34 19.65 -44.89
C GLY A 35 -21.87 18.35 -44.28
N PRO A 36 -21.02 17.38 -43.90
CA PRO A 36 -21.48 16.12 -43.36
C PRO A 36 -22.24 16.35 -42.04
N GLN A 37 -23.54 15.99 -42.04
CA GLN A 37 -24.33 15.86 -40.82
C GLN A 37 -23.60 14.89 -39.88
N GLN A 38 -23.07 15.42 -38.77
CA GLN A 38 -22.60 14.60 -37.67
C GLN A 38 -23.80 13.82 -37.13
N GLN A 39 -23.85 12.52 -37.45
CA GLN A 39 -24.71 11.58 -36.74
C GLN A 39 -24.41 11.70 -35.23
N PRO A 40 -25.42 11.80 -34.37
CA PRO A 40 -25.19 11.76 -32.93
C PRO A 40 -24.51 10.44 -32.61
N THR A 41 -23.32 10.52 -32.01
CA THR A 41 -22.55 9.36 -31.59
C THR A 41 -23.45 8.46 -30.74
N PRO A 42 -23.55 7.15 -31.04
CA PRO A 42 -24.35 6.26 -30.22
C PRO A 42 -23.83 6.33 -28.77
N PRO A 43 -24.73 6.26 -27.76
CA PRO A 43 -24.31 6.35 -26.37
C PRO A 43 -23.20 5.33 -26.13
N PRO A 44 -22.07 5.73 -25.51
CA PRO A 44 -20.93 4.85 -25.39
C PRO A 44 -21.36 3.53 -24.76
N SER A 45 -20.97 2.42 -25.39
CA SER A 45 -21.20 1.08 -24.86
C SER A 45 -20.73 1.02 -23.39
N SER A 46 -21.26 0.11 -22.58
CA SER A 46 -20.84 -0.01 -21.17
C SER A 46 -19.32 -0.13 -21.03
N ALA A 47 -18.64 -0.75 -22.01
CA ALA A 47 -17.19 -0.79 -22.11
C ALA A 47 -16.55 0.58 -22.44
N GLY A 48 -17.13 1.35 -23.36
CA GLY A 48 -16.70 2.72 -23.69
C GLY A 48 -16.82 3.70 -22.52
N ARG A 49 -17.94 3.67 -21.78
CA ARG A 49 -18.11 4.48 -20.55
C ARG A 49 -17.05 4.14 -19.49
N ARG A 50 -16.73 2.85 -19.34
CA ARG A 50 -15.70 2.37 -18.41
C ARG A 50 -14.29 2.74 -18.85
N LEU A 51 -13.98 2.70 -20.15
CA LEU A 51 -12.69 3.15 -20.67
C LEU A 51 -12.52 4.66 -20.46
N GLN A 52 -13.58 5.43 -20.68
CA GLN A 52 -13.58 6.87 -20.46
C GLN A 52 -13.46 7.22 -18.95
N ALA A 53 -14.14 6.50 -18.07
CA ALA A 53 -13.96 6.62 -16.63
C ALA A 53 -12.53 6.26 -16.19
N ASN A 54 -11.94 5.19 -16.73
CA ASN A 54 -10.55 4.82 -16.46
C ASN A 54 -9.55 5.85 -16.97
N ARG A 55 -9.77 6.42 -18.16
CA ARG A 55 -8.92 7.51 -18.69
C ARG A 55 -9.01 8.76 -17.82
N ARG A 56 -10.22 9.10 -17.34
CA ARG A 56 -10.43 10.19 -16.37
C ARG A 56 -9.81 9.91 -14.99
N LEU A 57 -9.77 8.65 -14.54
CA LEU A 57 -9.07 8.29 -13.29
C LEU A 57 -7.55 8.29 -13.44
N ALA A 58 -7.03 7.97 -14.63
CA ALA A 58 -5.60 8.00 -14.92
C ALA A 58 -5.06 9.43 -15.02
N ASN A 59 -5.81 10.33 -15.68
CA ASN A 59 -5.52 11.75 -15.67
C ASN A 59 -6.83 12.56 -15.60
N PRO A 60 -7.26 12.96 -14.38
CA PRO A 60 -8.52 13.70 -14.20
C PRO A 60 -8.47 15.13 -14.71
N LEU A 61 -7.28 15.64 -15.05
CA LEU A 61 -7.06 16.99 -15.56
C LEU A 61 -6.79 17.00 -17.08
N ALA A 62 -6.75 15.84 -17.74
CA ALA A 62 -6.53 15.72 -19.18
C ALA A 62 -7.61 16.47 -19.99
N GLY A 63 -7.19 17.36 -20.88
CA GLY A 63 -8.07 18.05 -21.83
C GLY A 63 -8.70 19.35 -21.33
N ARG A 64 -8.33 19.86 -20.15
CA ARG A 64 -8.75 21.20 -19.66
C ARG A 64 -7.68 22.26 -19.91
N GLY A 65 -8.09 23.45 -20.31
CA GLY A 65 -7.17 24.57 -20.55
C GLY A 65 -6.53 25.06 -19.24
N ARG A 66 -5.26 25.51 -19.28
CA ARG A 66 -4.54 26.00 -18.08
C ARG A 66 -5.27 27.17 -17.38
N ALA A 67 -5.94 28.04 -18.13
CA ALA A 67 -6.76 29.13 -17.59
C ALA A 67 -8.05 28.64 -16.91
N GLU A 68 -8.66 27.57 -17.44
CA GLU A 68 -9.82 26.92 -16.84
C GLU A 68 -9.44 26.27 -15.51
N LEU A 69 -8.30 25.57 -15.46
CA LEU A 69 -7.78 24.96 -14.24
C LEU A 69 -7.44 25.99 -13.16
N ALA A 70 -6.86 27.12 -13.55
CA ALA A 70 -6.60 28.24 -12.65
C ALA A 70 -7.90 28.79 -12.02
N ALA A 71 -8.95 28.98 -12.82
CA ALA A 71 -10.27 29.41 -12.35
C ALA A 71 -10.92 28.37 -11.42
N MET A 72 -10.84 27.08 -11.76
CA MET A 72 -11.32 26.00 -10.90
C MET A 72 -10.58 25.94 -9.56
N GLY A 73 -9.27 26.19 -9.55
CA GLY A 73 -8.47 26.27 -8.33
C GLY A 73 -8.91 27.41 -7.42
N GLU A 74 -9.15 28.60 -7.98
CA GLU A 74 -9.68 29.74 -7.23
C GLU A 74 -11.08 29.47 -6.67
N GLU A 75 -11.97 28.92 -7.48
CA GLU A 75 -13.33 28.58 -7.06
C GLU A 75 -13.32 27.54 -5.94
N TYR A 76 -12.46 26.52 -6.06
CA TYR A 76 -12.27 25.50 -5.03
C TYR A 76 -11.77 26.12 -3.71
N CYS A 77 -10.79 27.02 -3.75
CA CYS A 77 -10.29 27.72 -2.57
C CYS A 77 -11.41 28.51 -1.87
N ARG A 78 -12.15 29.34 -2.64
CA ARG A 78 -13.20 30.20 -2.10
C ARG A 78 -14.43 29.42 -1.60
N ARG A 79 -14.87 28.38 -2.30
CA ARG A 79 -16.11 27.65 -1.98
C ARG A 79 -15.94 26.47 -1.04
N ARG A 80 -14.83 25.73 -1.15
CA ARG A 80 -14.65 24.46 -0.42
C ARG A 80 -13.70 24.61 0.75
N VAL A 81 -12.54 25.24 0.53
CA VAL A 81 -11.53 25.42 1.59
C VAL A 81 -11.96 26.53 2.56
N GLY A 82 -12.76 27.50 2.10
CA GLY A 82 -13.30 28.58 2.92
C GLY A 82 -12.25 29.64 3.30
N LEU A 83 -11.12 29.67 2.58
CA LEU A 83 -10.06 30.65 2.79
C LEU A 83 -10.25 31.82 1.83
N GLY A 84 -10.35 33.03 2.40
CA GLY A 84 -10.44 34.30 1.65
C GLY A 84 -9.12 35.06 1.55
N GLY A 85 -8.02 34.50 2.06
CA GLY A 85 -6.70 35.14 2.01
C GLY A 85 -6.20 35.26 0.57
N ALA A 86 -5.78 36.47 0.17
CA ALA A 86 -5.32 36.73 -1.20
C ALA A 86 -4.13 35.84 -1.61
N GLU A 87 -3.25 35.50 -0.66
CA GLU A 87 -2.12 34.61 -0.89
C GLU A 87 -2.54 33.15 -1.12
N ASP A 88 -3.53 32.65 -0.38
CA ASP A 88 -3.99 31.27 -0.51
C ASP A 88 -4.77 31.09 -1.81
N VAL A 89 -5.61 32.06 -2.19
CA VAL A 89 -6.30 32.08 -3.49
C VAL A 89 -5.28 32.11 -4.64
N ARG A 90 -4.23 32.93 -4.54
CA ARG A 90 -3.11 32.93 -5.50
C ARG A 90 -2.42 31.57 -5.56
N ALA A 91 -2.15 30.95 -4.41
CA ALA A 91 -1.49 29.65 -4.33
C ALA A 91 -2.32 28.54 -4.99
N PHE A 92 -3.65 28.54 -4.79
CA PHE A 92 -4.55 27.59 -5.46
C PHE A 92 -4.68 27.83 -6.97
N ARG A 93 -4.71 29.09 -7.41
CA ARG A 93 -4.71 29.43 -8.83
C ARG A 93 -3.48 28.88 -9.55
N LEU A 94 -2.30 29.15 -8.98
CA LEU A 94 -1.02 28.71 -9.54
C LEU A 94 -0.86 27.19 -9.41
N GLY A 95 -1.22 26.63 -8.26
CA GLY A 95 -1.15 25.19 -8.00
C GLY A 95 -2.03 24.36 -8.94
N ALA A 96 -3.25 24.82 -9.24
CA ALA A 96 -4.14 24.12 -10.17
C ALA A 96 -3.66 24.17 -11.63
N ALA A 97 -3.10 25.31 -12.06
CA ALA A 97 -2.48 25.44 -13.38
C ALA A 97 -1.27 24.51 -13.54
N ILE A 98 -0.45 24.38 -12.49
CA ILE A 98 0.71 23.46 -12.46
C ILE A 98 0.25 21.99 -12.44
N ALA A 99 -0.82 21.67 -11.70
CA ALA A 99 -1.35 20.30 -11.61
C ALA A 99 -1.79 19.75 -12.98
N GLY A 100 -2.32 20.59 -13.86
CA GLY A 100 -2.71 20.19 -15.22
C GLY A 100 -1.54 20.00 -16.19
N GLY A 101 -0.39 20.63 -15.94
CA GLY A 101 0.80 20.54 -16.80
C GLY A 101 1.54 19.19 -16.72
N ASN A 102 1.38 18.45 -15.62
CA ASN A 102 2.02 17.14 -15.42
C ASN A 102 1.27 15.96 -16.09
N GLY A 103 0.18 16.23 -16.80
CA GLY A 103 -0.76 15.19 -17.24
C GLY A 103 -0.39 14.45 -18.54
N ASP A 104 0.53 14.97 -19.35
CA ASP A 104 0.81 14.44 -20.70
C ASP A 104 2.13 13.66 -20.82
N ASP A 105 2.99 13.66 -19.81
CA ASP A 105 4.35 13.09 -19.91
C ASP A 105 4.57 12.00 -18.83
N ASP A 106 3.92 10.83 -19.02
CA ASP A 106 4.24 9.57 -18.31
C ASP A 106 5.35 8.76 -19.04
N ASP A 107 5.84 9.27 -20.18
CA ASP A 107 6.94 8.69 -20.94
C ASP A 107 8.20 9.54 -20.76
N ASP A 108 9.19 8.89 -20.16
CA ASP A 108 10.60 9.23 -20.16
C ASP A 108 11.11 10.51 -19.47
N ASN A 109 12.27 10.26 -18.88
CA ASN A 109 13.14 11.07 -18.05
C ASN A 109 13.76 12.28 -18.79
N GLU A 110 13.09 12.84 -19.82
CA GLU A 110 13.73 13.68 -20.84
C GLU A 110 13.16 15.09 -21.00
N LYS A 111 12.08 15.46 -20.29
CA LYS A 111 11.69 16.87 -20.17
C LYS A 111 12.03 17.39 -18.78
N GLY A 112 13.18 18.04 -18.69
CA GLY A 112 13.56 18.89 -17.57
C GLY A 112 12.61 20.09 -17.38
N PRO A 113 13.00 21.13 -16.62
CA PRO A 113 12.14 22.19 -16.06
C PRO A 113 11.30 23.04 -17.05
N ALA A 114 11.31 22.74 -18.35
CA ALA A 114 10.59 23.45 -19.41
C ALA A 114 9.05 23.49 -19.23
N GLY A 115 8.44 22.48 -18.58
CA GLY A 115 7.00 22.53 -18.26
C GLY A 115 6.63 23.55 -17.17
N PHE A 116 7.60 23.99 -16.37
CA PHE A 116 7.42 25.05 -15.37
C PHE A 116 7.59 26.46 -15.95
N GLU A 117 8.33 26.61 -17.05
CA GLU A 117 8.75 27.90 -17.63
C GLU A 117 7.65 28.65 -18.40
N ASP A 118 6.57 27.97 -18.82
CA ASP A 118 5.42 28.63 -19.45
C ASP A 118 4.37 29.15 -18.43
N VAL A 119 4.42 28.67 -17.17
CA VAL A 119 3.59 29.22 -16.06
C VAL A 119 4.23 30.50 -15.48
N VAL A 120 5.42 30.84 -15.98
CA VAL A 120 6.44 31.64 -15.30
C VAL A 120 6.36 33.14 -15.59
N GLU A 121 5.53 33.59 -16.54
CA GLU A 121 5.48 35.01 -16.96
C GLU A 121 4.72 36.00 -16.05
N GLY A 122 4.44 35.67 -14.78
CA GLY A 122 4.00 36.75 -13.87
C GLY A 122 3.48 36.38 -12.49
N GLY A 123 3.55 35.10 -12.11
CA GLY A 123 2.82 34.60 -10.94
C GLY A 123 3.65 34.13 -9.75
N LEU A 124 4.77 33.44 -9.95
CA LEU A 124 5.53 32.75 -8.87
C LEU A 124 6.71 33.60 -8.37
N THR A 125 6.94 33.61 -7.06
CA THR A 125 8.12 34.19 -6.44
C THR A 125 9.38 33.34 -6.73
N ALA A 126 10.56 33.95 -6.68
CA ALA A 126 11.84 33.28 -6.95
C ALA A 126 12.06 32.05 -6.04
N ARG A 127 11.62 32.15 -4.77
CA ARG A 127 11.66 31.05 -3.80
C ARG A 127 10.73 29.89 -4.18
N GLU A 128 9.49 30.18 -4.62
CA GLU A 128 8.56 29.14 -5.08
C GLU A 128 9.12 28.40 -6.32
N ARG A 129 9.81 29.11 -7.22
CA ARG A 129 10.48 28.51 -8.39
C ARG A 129 11.65 27.61 -7.99
N GLU A 130 12.48 28.05 -7.05
CA GLU A 130 13.62 27.27 -6.54
C GLU A 130 13.15 25.99 -5.84
N VAL A 131 12.09 26.05 -5.02
CA VAL A 131 11.57 24.88 -4.29
C VAL A 131 10.90 23.88 -5.25
N LEU A 132 10.19 24.35 -6.29
CA LEU A 132 9.65 23.47 -7.35
C LEU A 132 10.76 22.82 -8.18
N GLY A 133 11.83 23.57 -8.51
CA GLY A 133 13.02 23.01 -9.16
C GLY A 133 13.73 21.98 -8.28
N ARG A 134 13.86 22.25 -6.97
CA ARG A 134 14.44 21.33 -5.99
C ARG A 134 13.63 20.05 -5.80
N GLU A 135 12.31 20.07 -5.99
CA GLU A 135 11.47 18.86 -5.98
C GLU A 135 11.86 17.88 -7.11
N VAL A 136 12.37 18.40 -8.22
CA VAL A 136 12.86 17.59 -9.35
C VAL A 136 14.30 17.14 -9.13
N THR A 137 15.18 18.04 -8.67
CA THR A 137 16.62 17.77 -8.54
C THR A 137 17.00 17.05 -7.24
N HIS A 138 16.33 17.33 -6.12
CA HIS A 138 16.57 16.75 -4.79
C HIS A 138 15.33 16.04 -4.24
N LYS A 139 15.10 14.80 -4.71
CA LYS A 139 13.96 13.95 -4.33
C LYS A 139 13.75 13.83 -2.81
N TRP A 140 14.81 13.87 -2.01
CA TRP A 140 14.75 13.68 -0.57
C TRP A 140 14.48 14.95 0.24
N SER A 141 14.58 16.15 -0.32
CA SER A 141 14.37 17.39 0.44
C SER A 141 12.89 17.58 0.78
N ASN A 142 12.48 17.17 1.99
CA ASN A 142 11.11 17.27 2.49
C ASN A 142 11.06 17.88 3.89
N PRO A 143 9.94 18.50 4.29
CA PRO A 143 9.82 19.10 5.62
C PRO A 143 9.87 18.04 6.73
N GLY A 144 10.31 18.46 7.92
CA GLY A 144 10.49 17.57 9.08
C GLY A 144 9.24 16.79 9.49
N MET A 145 8.04 17.35 9.26
CA MET A 145 6.77 16.64 9.52
C MET A 145 6.61 15.39 8.65
N LEU A 146 7.02 15.44 7.37
CA LEU A 146 6.94 14.26 6.50
C LEU A 146 7.91 13.18 7.00
N TYR A 147 9.14 13.54 7.36
CA TYR A 147 10.09 12.60 7.95
C TYR A 147 9.58 11.99 9.26
N TRP A 148 8.82 12.76 10.03
CA TRP A 148 8.26 12.26 11.26
C TRP A 148 7.07 11.32 11.05
N VAL A 149 6.19 11.59 10.08
CA VAL A 149 5.18 10.61 9.59
C VAL A 149 5.89 9.32 9.17
N VAL A 150 6.96 9.44 8.40
CA VAL A 150 7.74 8.30 7.91
C VAL A 150 8.41 7.53 9.06
N ALA A 151 8.97 8.22 10.06
CA ALA A 151 9.55 7.59 11.24
C ALA A 151 8.49 6.82 12.05
N ILE A 152 7.30 7.38 12.25
CA ILE A 152 6.19 6.70 12.93
C ILE A 152 5.73 5.47 12.15
N CYS A 153 5.56 5.59 10.83
CA CYS A 153 5.20 4.47 9.96
C CYS A 153 6.26 3.36 10.00
N SER A 154 7.53 3.74 10.08
CA SER A 154 8.68 2.82 10.18
C SER A 154 8.70 2.09 11.52
N LEU A 155 8.48 2.80 12.62
CA LEU A 155 8.36 2.18 13.94
C LEU A 155 7.18 1.21 14.00
N CYS A 156 6.04 1.53 13.37
CA CYS A 156 4.92 0.59 13.27
C CYS A 156 5.30 -0.73 12.57
N ALA A 157 6.10 -0.65 11.51
CA ALA A 157 6.64 -1.80 10.80
C ALA A 157 7.63 -2.59 11.67
N ALA A 158 8.54 -1.90 12.36
CA ALA A 158 9.49 -2.50 13.28
C ALA A 158 8.82 -3.24 14.45
N VAL A 159 7.74 -2.67 15.01
CA VAL A 159 6.92 -3.36 16.03
C VAL A 159 6.42 -4.70 15.49
N GLN A 160 5.92 -4.73 14.24
CA GLN A 160 5.43 -5.97 13.66
C GLN A 160 6.54 -7.01 13.50
N GLY A 161 7.71 -6.62 12.97
CA GLY A 161 8.83 -7.55 12.84
C GLY A 161 9.33 -8.09 14.19
N MET A 162 9.34 -7.24 15.23
CA MET A 162 9.72 -7.64 16.58
C MET A 162 8.72 -8.62 17.20
N ASP A 163 7.41 -8.40 17.02
CA ASP A 163 6.36 -9.32 17.49
C ASP A 163 6.48 -10.73 16.84
N GLU A 164 7.01 -10.81 15.62
CA GLU A 164 7.20 -12.06 14.87
C GLU A 164 8.38 -12.88 15.43
N THR A 165 9.52 -12.24 15.70
CA THR A 165 10.74 -12.95 16.15
C THR A 165 10.81 -13.19 17.64
N VAL A 166 10.24 -12.34 18.48
CA VAL A 166 10.26 -12.54 19.95
C VAL A 166 9.61 -13.87 20.37
N VAL A 167 8.65 -14.34 19.58
CA VAL A 167 8.01 -15.65 19.79
C VAL A 167 8.98 -16.78 19.56
N ASN A 168 9.96 -16.58 18.68
CA ASN A 168 10.96 -17.56 18.31
C ASN A 168 11.83 -17.94 19.51
N GLY A 169 12.37 -16.96 20.24
CA GLY A 169 13.09 -17.21 21.48
C GLY A 169 12.17 -17.69 22.58
N ALA A 170 11.00 -17.05 22.76
CA ALA A 170 10.08 -17.39 23.83
C ALA A 170 9.54 -18.84 23.77
N GLN A 171 9.30 -19.39 22.58
CA GLN A 171 8.71 -20.74 22.43
C GLN A 171 9.62 -21.84 22.98
N SER A 172 10.94 -21.66 22.91
CA SER A 172 11.90 -22.63 23.43
C SER A 172 11.72 -22.87 24.94
N PHE A 173 11.25 -21.84 25.67
CA PHE A 173 10.97 -21.87 27.10
C PHE A 173 9.54 -22.26 27.42
N TYR A 174 8.55 -21.55 26.85
CA TYR A 174 7.16 -21.74 27.27
C TYR A 174 6.59 -23.09 26.81
N LYS A 175 7.15 -23.73 25.77
CA LYS A 175 6.73 -25.08 25.34
C LYS A 175 6.91 -26.11 26.47
N ARG A 176 8.04 -26.05 27.19
CA ARG A 176 8.35 -26.94 28.31
C ARG A 176 7.46 -26.63 29.52
N GLN A 177 7.20 -25.36 29.77
CA GLN A 177 6.46 -24.91 30.96
C GLN A 177 4.94 -25.09 30.85
N PHE A 178 4.36 -24.96 29.65
CA PHE A 178 2.94 -25.23 29.43
C PHE A 178 2.64 -26.72 29.18
N GLY A 179 3.66 -27.59 29.19
CA GLY A 179 3.50 -29.02 28.93
C GLY A 179 3.09 -29.33 27.49
N ILE A 180 3.39 -28.44 26.55
CA ILE A 180 3.10 -28.56 25.10
C ILE A 180 4.38 -28.80 24.29
N GLY A 181 5.44 -29.24 24.95
CA GLY A 181 6.74 -29.52 24.33
C GLY A 181 6.99 -31.01 24.08
N GLY A 182 5.97 -31.86 24.14
CA GLY A 182 6.10 -33.28 23.84
C GLY A 182 6.27 -33.55 22.35
N GLU A 183 6.86 -34.69 22.01
CA GLU A 183 7.02 -35.16 20.61
C GLU A 183 5.70 -35.64 19.98
N GLY A 184 4.58 -35.54 20.70
CA GLY A 184 3.27 -35.92 20.19
C GLY A 184 2.78 -34.93 19.13
N GLY A 185 2.19 -35.43 18.03
CA GLY A 185 1.63 -34.57 16.98
C GLY A 185 0.63 -33.53 17.51
N ARG A 186 -0.12 -33.86 18.56
CA ARG A 186 -1.05 -32.94 19.24
C ARG A 186 -0.35 -31.69 19.79
N ASP A 187 0.84 -31.82 20.36
CA ASP A 187 1.56 -30.70 20.97
C ASP A 187 2.12 -29.75 19.90
N ALA A 188 2.61 -30.30 18.80
CA ALA A 188 2.99 -29.53 17.61
C ALA A 188 1.79 -28.76 17.01
N TRP A 189 0.61 -29.38 16.93
CA TRP A 189 -0.62 -28.68 16.50
C TRP A 189 -1.01 -27.55 17.44
N LEU A 190 -0.87 -27.73 18.76
CA LEU A 190 -1.19 -26.71 19.76
C LEU A 190 -0.20 -25.54 19.73
N LEU A 191 1.09 -25.82 19.58
CA LEU A 191 2.12 -24.80 19.41
C LEU A 191 1.90 -24.00 18.12
N GLY A 192 1.67 -24.70 17.00
CA GLY A 192 1.35 -24.08 15.72
C GLY A 192 0.09 -23.23 15.76
N LEU A 193 -0.96 -23.69 16.46
CA LEU A 193 -2.21 -22.94 16.66
C LEU A 193 -1.96 -21.66 17.50
N THR A 194 -1.13 -21.75 18.53
CA THR A 194 -0.80 -20.59 19.39
C THR A 194 0.03 -19.55 18.64
N ASN A 195 1.02 -19.99 17.87
CA ASN A 195 1.87 -19.11 17.06
C ASN A 195 1.10 -18.46 15.91
N SER A 196 0.19 -19.19 15.27
CA SER A 196 -0.64 -18.68 14.16
C SER A 196 -1.86 -17.85 14.61
N ALA A 197 -2.19 -17.83 15.91
CA ALA A 197 -3.35 -17.12 16.44
C ALA A 197 -3.48 -15.63 16.01
N PRO A 198 -2.40 -14.81 15.98
CA PRO A 198 -2.51 -13.43 15.51
C PRO A 198 -2.90 -13.36 14.04
N TYR A 199 -2.32 -14.19 13.17
CA TYR A 199 -2.64 -14.20 11.74
C TYR A 199 -4.05 -14.76 11.47
N LEU A 200 -4.49 -15.74 12.25
CA LEU A 200 -5.86 -16.24 12.20
C LEU A 200 -6.85 -15.11 12.50
N CYS A 201 -6.58 -14.33 13.54
CA CYS A 201 -7.40 -13.17 13.86
C CYS A 201 -7.31 -12.08 12.78
N CYS A 202 -6.14 -11.84 12.19
CA CYS A 202 -5.99 -10.91 11.06
C CYS A 202 -6.89 -11.33 9.89
N ALA A 203 -6.89 -12.61 9.53
CA ALA A 203 -7.67 -13.14 8.41
C ALA A 203 -9.19 -13.05 8.65
N VAL A 204 -9.65 -13.40 9.85
CA VAL A 204 -11.09 -13.46 10.17
C VAL A 204 -11.67 -12.09 10.54
N LEU A 205 -10.94 -11.28 11.31
CA LEU A 205 -11.45 -10.03 11.89
C LEU A 205 -10.62 -8.80 11.50
N GLY A 206 -9.29 -8.87 11.62
CA GLY A 206 -8.41 -7.69 11.48
C GLY A 206 -8.51 -7.00 10.11
N CYS A 207 -8.48 -7.77 9.02
CA CYS A 207 -8.60 -7.24 7.66
C CYS A 207 -9.96 -6.59 7.41
N TRP A 208 -11.05 -7.19 7.90
CA TRP A 208 -12.41 -6.67 7.72
C TRP A 208 -12.65 -5.42 8.56
N LEU A 209 -12.07 -5.35 9.76
CA LEU A 209 -12.19 -4.22 10.67
C LEU A 209 -11.41 -2.98 10.19
N THR A 210 -10.41 -3.17 9.33
CA THR A 210 -9.57 -2.10 8.77
C THR A 210 -10.39 -1.04 8.03
N SER A 211 -11.35 -1.44 7.20
CA SER A 211 -12.18 -0.51 6.41
C SER A 211 -13.07 0.40 7.28
N PRO A 212 -13.92 -0.13 8.20
CA PRO A 212 -14.74 0.71 9.06
C PRO A 212 -13.91 1.56 10.04
N MET A 213 -12.80 1.03 10.59
CA MET A 213 -11.91 1.80 11.45
C MET A 213 -11.32 3.01 10.72
N ASN A 214 -10.76 2.80 9.53
CA ASN A 214 -10.20 3.88 8.73
C ASN A 214 -11.24 4.94 8.33
N ASN A 215 -12.45 4.49 8.01
CA ASN A 215 -13.53 5.40 7.65
C ASN A 215 -14.05 6.22 8.83
N ARG A 216 -14.04 5.70 10.07
CA ARG A 216 -14.57 6.42 11.24
C ARG A 216 -13.50 7.17 12.03
N LEU A 217 -12.37 6.54 12.29
CA LEU A 217 -11.32 7.03 13.20
C LEU A 217 -10.19 7.78 12.48
N GLY A 218 -10.16 7.77 11.15
CA GLY A 218 -9.02 8.29 10.39
C GLY A 218 -7.87 7.29 10.29
N ARG A 219 -6.82 7.66 9.56
CA ARG A 219 -5.62 6.84 9.43
C ARG A 219 -4.84 6.89 10.74
N LYS A 220 -4.63 8.08 11.29
CA LYS A 220 -3.92 8.31 12.55
C LYS A 220 -4.61 7.60 13.71
N GLY A 221 -5.94 7.78 13.83
CA GLY A 221 -6.72 7.15 14.90
C GLY A 221 -6.74 5.62 14.80
N THR A 222 -6.79 5.07 13.58
CA THR A 222 -6.72 3.62 13.37
C THR A 222 -5.37 3.07 13.81
N VAL A 223 -4.26 3.70 13.43
CA VAL A 223 -2.93 3.26 13.86
C VAL A 223 -2.78 3.40 15.38
N PHE A 224 -3.24 4.51 15.98
CA PHE A 224 -3.20 4.71 17.44
C PHE A 224 -3.89 3.58 18.20
N TRP A 225 -5.17 3.32 17.92
CA TRP A 225 -5.94 2.28 18.61
C TRP A 225 -5.38 0.88 18.34
N SER A 226 -4.88 0.63 17.13
CA SER A 226 -4.24 -0.64 16.81
C SER A 226 -2.96 -0.87 17.63
N CYS A 227 -2.12 0.16 17.77
CA CYS A 227 -0.92 0.10 18.60
C CYS A 227 -1.25 -0.05 20.10
N VAL A 228 -2.32 0.59 20.59
CA VAL A 228 -2.79 0.40 21.97
C VAL A 228 -3.22 -1.05 22.21
N ILE A 229 -4.03 -1.62 21.31
CA ILE A 229 -4.46 -3.02 21.39
C ILE A 229 -3.23 -3.95 21.34
N SER A 230 -2.28 -3.70 20.44
CA SER A 230 -1.04 -4.48 20.38
C SER A 230 -0.21 -4.37 21.66
N ALA A 231 -0.02 -3.16 22.20
CA ALA A 231 0.73 -2.96 23.44
C ALA A 231 0.08 -3.71 24.62
N VAL A 232 -1.23 -3.57 24.81
CA VAL A 232 -1.97 -4.29 25.86
C VAL A 232 -1.87 -5.80 25.65
N ALA A 233 -2.01 -6.29 24.42
CA ALA A 233 -1.89 -7.70 24.12
C ALA A 233 -0.46 -8.23 24.38
N CYS A 234 0.60 -7.49 24.07
CA CYS A 234 1.99 -7.89 24.36
C CYS A 234 2.27 -7.94 25.87
N PHE A 235 1.80 -6.97 26.63
CA PHE A 235 1.87 -7.03 28.10
C PHE A 235 1.04 -8.19 28.65
N TRP A 236 -0.17 -8.41 28.12
CA TRP A 236 -1.03 -9.50 28.58
C TRP A 236 -0.38 -10.87 28.35
N GLN A 237 0.29 -11.08 27.21
CA GLN A 237 1.03 -12.32 26.92
C GLN A 237 2.08 -12.64 27.98
N ALA A 238 2.75 -11.64 28.54
CA ALA A 238 3.75 -11.80 29.60
C ALA A 238 3.16 -12.31 30.94
N PHE A 239 1.86 -12.17 31.17
CA PHE A 239 1.18 -12.61 32.40
C PHE A 239 0.45 -13.94 32.25
N THR A 240 0.57 -14.61 31.10
CA THR A 240 -0.16 -15.86 30.84
C THR A 240 0.44 -17.05 31.60
N ASN A 241 -0.43 -17.92 32.12
CA ASN A 241 -0.03 -19.11 32.90
C ASN A 241 -0.48 -20.42 32.25
N THR A 242 -1.29 -20.35 31.19
CA THR A 242 -1.81 -21.51 30.47
C THR A 242 -1.79 -21.25 28.96
N TRP A 243 -1.71 -22.32 28.17
CA TRP A 243 -1.65 -22.21 26.71
C TRP A 243 -2.91 -21.56 26.09
N TRP A 244 -4.11 -21.85 26.62
CA TRP A 244 -5.35 -21.20 26.15
C TRP A 244 -5.35 -19.69 26.43
N HIS A 245 -4.81 -19.25 27.58
CA HIS A 245 -4.66 -17.82 27.86
C HIS A 245 -3.66 -17.16 26.91
N MET A 246 -2.55 -17.83 26.60
CA MET A 246 -1.59 -17.37 25.58
C MET A 246 -2.25 -17.25 24.21
N PHE A 247 -3.02 -18.26 23.80
CA PHE A 247 -3.77 -18.24 22.55
C PHE A 247 -4.73 -17.04 22.46
N ILE A 248 -5.51 -16.78 23.51
CA ILE A 248 -6.44 -15.64 23.54
C ILE A 248 -5.69 -14.31 23.46
N ALA A 249 -4.62 -14.14 24.22
CA ALA A 249 -3.82 -12.91 24.21
C ALA A 249 -3.20 -12.66 22.81
N ARG A 250 -2.70 -13.71 22.16
CA ARG A 250 -2.19 -13.66 20.78
C ARG A 250 -3.28 -13.45 19.74
N PHE A 251 -4.46 -14.00 19.94
CA PHE A 251 -5.60 -13.74 19.08
C PHE A 251 -5.98 -12.25 19.13
N VAL A 252 -6.04 -11.65 20.33
CA VAL A 252 -6.29 -10.21 20.51
C VAL A 252 -5.19 -9.35 19.90
N LEU A 253 -3.91 -9.78 19.97
CA LEU A 253 -2.81 -9.11 19.27
C LEU A 253 -3.08 -8.97 17.76
N GLY A 254 -3.69 -9.97 17.13
CA GLY A 254 -4.06 -9.93 15.71
C GLY A 254 -5.07 -8.83 15.34
N LEU A 255 -5.92 -8.40 16.29
CA LEU A 255 -6.80 -7.25 16.08
C LEU A 255 -6.03 -5.93 15.96
N GLY A 256 -4.83 -5.84 16.53
CA GLY A 256 -3.94 -4.70 16.36
C GLY A 256 -3.07 -4.81 15.10
N ILE A 257 -2.47 -5.98 14.85
CA ILE A 257 -1.56 -6.18 13.71
C ILE A 257 -2.28 -5.96 12.36
N GLY A 258 -3.50 -6.49 12.20
CA GLY A 258 -4.25 -6.41 10.95
C GLY A 258 -4.49 -4.96 10.48
N PRO A 259 -5.27 -4.15 11.22
CA PRO A 259 -5.53 -2.76 10.85
C PRO A 259 -4.26 -1.91 10.78
N LYS A 260 -3.25 -2.16 11.64
CA LYS A 260 -1.96 -1.46 11.58
C LYS A 260 -1.23 -1.72 10.26
N SER A 261 -1.09 -2.98 9.84
CA SER A 261 -0.33 -3.38 8.65
C SER A 261 -0.94 -2.87 7.34
N ALA A 262 -2.27 -2.78 7.26
CA ALA A 262 -2.95 -2.26 6.08
C ALA A 262 -3.01 -0.72 6.05
N THR A 263 -3.16 -0.08 7.21
CA THR A 263 -3.36 1.38 7.30
C THR A 263 -2.05 2.16 7.21
N THR A 264 -0.98 1.67 7.80
CA THR A 264 0.30 2.40 7.89
C THR A 264 0.95 2.68 6.53
N PRO A 265 1.14 1.69 5.62
CA PRO A 265 1.69 1.97 4.29
C PRO A 265 0.75 2.86 3.46
N MET A 266 -0.56 2.74 3.66
CA MET A 266 -1.55 3.62 3.02
C MET A 266 -1.43 5.06 3.52
N PHE A 267 -1.26 5.24 4.83
CA PHE A 267 -1.05 6.54 5.45
C PHE A 267 0.26 7.20 4.95
N ALA A 268 1.35 6.44 4.89
CA ALA A 268 2.61 6.91 4.31
C ALA A 268 2.42 7.33 2.83
N ALA A 269 1.72 6.52 2.04
CA ALA A 269 1.48 6.79 0.62
C ALA A 269 0.56 8.00 0.36
N GLU A 270 -0.40 8.27 1.26
CA GLU A 270 -1.31 9.41 1.19
C GLU A 270 -0.62 10.73 1.60
N CYS A 271 0.38 10.69 2.48
CA CYS A 271 1.17 11.87 2.88
C CYS A 271 2.36 12.15 1.94
N ALA A 272 2.87 11.11 1.29
CA ALA A 272 4.01 11.16 0.39
C ALA A 272 3.73 11.95 -0.91
N PRO A 273 4.71 12.70 -1.42
CA PRO A 273 4.66 13.20 -2.80
C PRO A 273 4.74 12.02 -3.79
N PRO A 274 4.16 12.13 -5.01
CA PRO A 274 4.08 11.03 -5.97
C PRO A 274 5.42 10.36 -6.27
N LYS A 275 6.50 11.15 -6.38
CA LYS A 275 7.86 10.68 -6.69
C LYS A 275 8.50 9.83 -5.59
N LEU A 276 8.10 10.02 -4.33
CA LEU A 276 8.64 9.28 -3.17
C LEU A 276 7.71 8.18 -2.68
N ARG A 277 6.48 8.13 -3.18
CA ARG A 277 5.46 7.17 -2.73
C ARG A 277 5.95 5.73 -2.83
N GLY A 278 6.64 5.37 -3.92
CA GLY A 278 7.22 4.04 -4.10
C GLY A 278 8.24 3.68 -3.02
N ALA A 279 9.23 4.56 -2.82
CA ALA A 279 10.24 4.42 -1.78
C ALA A 279 9.61 4.31 -0.38
N LEU A 280 8.69 5.19 -0.02
CA LEU A 280 8.06 5.19 1.30
C LEU A 280 7.22 3.94 1.59
N VAL A 281 6.63 3.33 0.56
CA VAL A 281 5.97 2.02 0.72
C VAL A 281 6.98 0.89 0.92
N MET A 282 8.12 0.92 0.22
CA MET A 282 9.17 -0.10 0.37
C MET A 282 9.91 -0.02 1.70
N GLN A 283 9.97 1.18 2.28
CA GLN A 283 10.52 1.41 3.62
C GLN A 283 9.86 0.52 4.67
N TRP A 284 8.56 0.19 4.53
CA TRP A 284 7.86 -0.75 5.41
C TRP A 284 8.64 -2.06 5.60
N GLN A 285 9.06 -2.70 4.51
CA GLN A 285 9.72 -4.02 4.58
C GLN A 285 11.12 -3.94 5.21
N VAL A 286 11.87 -2.87 4.93
CA VAL A 286 13.20 -2.65 5.54
C VAL A 286 13.08 -2.53 7.06
N TRP A 287 12.09 -1.78 7.54
CA TRP A 287 11.89 -1.61 8.98
C TRP A 287 11.24 -2.82 9.65
N THR A 288 10.43 -3.61 8.94
CA THR A 288 10.01 -4.93 9.43
C THR A 288 11.23 -5.83 9.64
N ALA A 289 12.17 -5.89 8.67
CA ALA A 289 13.41 -6.65 8.82
C ALA A 289 14.29 -6.14 9.98
N PHE A 290 14.33 -4.83 10.20
CA PHE A 290 14.96 -4.24 11.37
C PHE A 290 14.29 -4.66 12.69
N GLY A 291 12.96 -4.71 12.71
CA GLY A 291 12.17 -5.22 13.83
C GLY A 291 12.49 -6.69 14.16
N ILE A 292 12.58 -7.53 13.13
CA ILE A 292 12.97 -8.95 13.23
C ILE A 292 14.34 -9.06 13.93
N MET A 293 15.32 -8.26 13.48
CA MET A 293 16.66 -8.21 14.09
C MET A 293 16.59 -7.78 15.57
N ILE A 294 15.85 -6.71 15.89
CA ILE A 294 15.70 -6.26 17.30
C ILE A 294 15.03 -7.35 18.16
N GLY A 295 14.04 -8.08 17.64
CA GLY A 295 13.41 -9.15 18.40
C GLY A 295 14.37 -10.29 18.72
N TYR A 296 15.25 -10.69 17.79
CA TYR A 296 16.31 -11.66 18.10
C TYR A 296 17.34 -11.12 19.10
N VAL A 297 17.65 -9.82 19.06
CA VAL A 297 18.50 -9.19 20.10
C VAL A 297 17.81 -9.25 21.45
N ALA A 298 16.51 -8.92 21.51
CA ALA A 298 15.72 -8.99 22.73
C ALA A 298 15.71 -10.43 23.28
N ASP A 299 15.52 -11.43 22.43
CA ASP A 299 15.59 -12.83 22.82
C ASP A 299 16.94 -13.18 23.44
N LEU A 300 18.06 -12.78 22.83
CA LEU A 300 19.39 -13.08 23.38
C LEU A 300 19.67 -12.34 24.70
N VAL A 301 19.22 -11.09 24.84
CA VAL A 301 19.41 -10.29 26.05
C VAL A 301 18.59 -10.84 27.21
N PHE A 302 17.32 -11.20 26.97
CA PHE A 302 16.44 -11.74 28.01
C PHE A 302 16.69 -13.22 28.31
N TYR A 303 17.43 -13.93 27.45
CA TYR A 303 17.83 -15.32 27.69
C TYR A 303 18.66 -15.47 28.98
N PHE A 304 19.56 -14.53 29.26
CA PHE A 304 20.46 -14.58 30.42
C PHE A 304 19.85 -14.04 31.72
N VAL A 305 18.59 -13.61 31.70
CA VAL A 305 17.94 -13.12 32.92
C VAL A 305 17.75 -14.32 33.87
N PRO A 306 18.11 -14.23 35.15
CA PRO A 306 17.85 -15.32 36.09
C PRO A 306 16.38 -15.33 36.49
N ASP A 307 15.78 -16.52 36.62
CA ASP A 307 14.43 -16.67 37.15
C ASP A 307 14.39 -16.24 38.63
N HIS A 308 14.13 -14.96 38.89
CA HIS A 308 14.06 -14.36 40.23
C HIS A 308 12.80 -14.82 40.98
N GLY A 309 12.68 -16.12 41.29
CA GLY A 309 11.61 -16.68 42.12
C GLY A 309 10.23 -16.77 41.46
N VAL A 310 10.10 -16.50 40.17
CA VAL A 310 8.85 -16.69 39.41
C VAL A 310 8.75 -18.14 38.94
N GLN A 311 7.78 -18.89 39.47
CA GLN A 311 7.64 -20.35 39.27
C GLN A 311 7.52 -20.81 37.80
N LEU A 312 7.18 -19.92 36.87
CA LEU A 312 7.08 -20.19 35.43
C LEU A 312 8.12 -19.41 34.59
N GLY A 313 9.20 -18.92 35.19
CA GLY A 313 10.30 -18.25 34.49
C GLY A 313 10.01 -16.82 34.04
N LEU A 314 10.96 -15.92 34.29
CA LEU A 314 10.83 -14.48 33.99
C LEU A 314 11.25 -14.16 32.54
N ASN A 315 12.11 -14.99 31.96
CA ASN A 315 12.83 -14.70 30.72
C ASN A 315 11.90 -14.57 29.51
N TRP A 316 11.11 -15.59 29.23
CA TRP A 316 10.17 -15.57 28.10
C TRP A 316 9.05 -14.54 28.29
N ARG A 317 8.68 -14.23 29.54
CA ARG A 317 7.69 -13.18 29.84
C ARG A 317 8.23 -11.81 29.46
N LEU A 318 9.50 -11.55 29.78
CA LEU A 318 10.18 -10.32 29.39
C LEU A 318 10.43 -10.26 27.88
N MET A 319 10.77 -11.37 27.24
CA MET A 319 10.84 -11.47 25.77
C MET A 319 9.51 -11.00 25.17
N MET A 320 8.41 -11.69 25.49
CA MET A 320 7.07 -11.37 24.96
C MET A 320 6.61 -9.94 25.29
N GLY A 321 6.88 -9.46 26.50
CA GLY A 321 6.55 -8.11 26.92
C GLY A 321 7.37 -7.02 26.23
N SER A 322 8.62 -7.32 25.86
CA SER A 322 9.52 -6.36 25.21
C SER A 322 9.01 -5.90 23.85
N ALA A 323 8.27 -6.75 23.13
CA ALA A 323 7.65 -6.41 21.86
C ALA A 323 6.56 -5.31 22.00
N GLY A 324 6.00 -5.16 23.21
CA GLY A 324 5.09 -4.07 23.55
C GLY A 324 5.77 -2.70 23.69
N VAL A 325 7.08 -2.65 23.97
CA VAL A 325 7.79 -1.38 24.24
C VAL A 325 7.76 -0.45 23.02
N PRO A 326 8.15 -0.88 21.80
CA PRO A 326 8.08 -0.01 20.63
C PRO A 326 6.63 0.36 20.28
N ALA A 327 5.65 -0.49 20.60
CA ALA A 327 4.24 -0.17 20.37
C ALA A 327 3.77 0.99 21.27
N VAL A 328 4.22 1.03 22.53
CA VAL A 328 3.95 2.15 23.46
C VAL A 328 4.63 3.43 22.97
N VAL A 329 5.88 3.36 22.51
CA VAL A 329 6.58 4.52 21.93
C VAL A 329 5.79 5.10 20.77
N VAL A 330 5.30 4.24 19.86
CA VAL A 330 4.44 4.66 18.75
C VAL A 330 3.14 5.28 19.24
N CYS A 331 2.49 4.73 20.26
CA CYS A 331 1.28 5.31 20.86
C CYS A 331 1.52 6.73 21.39
N CYS A 332 2.69 7.00 21.96
CA CYS A 332 3.04 8.33 22.45
C CYS A 332 3.36 9.32 21.32
N LEU A 333 3.94 8.86 20.21
CA LEU A 333 4.38 9.72 19.10
C LEU A 333 3.26 10.04 18.10
N ILE A 334 2.33 9.10 17.87
CA ILE A 334 1.23 9.25 16.91
C ILE A 334 0.37 10.50 17.12
N PRO A 335 -0.07 10.86 18.34
CA PRO A 335 -1.00 11.97 18.55
C PRO A 335 -0.54 13.28 17.95
N PHE A 336 0.77 13.52 17.99
CA PHE A 336 1.38 14.75 17.50
C PHE A 336 1.48 14.81 15.97
N CYS A 337 1.31 13.68 15.27
CA CYS A 337 1.34 13.58 13.82
C CYS A 337 0.08 14.19 13.16
N THR A 338 0.26 14.68 11.93
CA THR A 338 -0.83 15.21 11.10
C THR A 338 -1.60 14.07 10.45
N GLU A 339 -2.92 14.17 10.43
CA GLU A 339 -3.79 13.18 9.77
C GLU A 339 -3.66 13.24 8.24
N SER A 340 -4.05 12.17 7.54
CA SER A 340 -3.98 12.10 6.07
C SER A 340 -4.80 13.20 5.39
N PRO A 341 -4.20 14.01 4.49
CA PRO A 341 -4.93 15.01 3.71
C PRO A 341 -6.04 14.40 2.85
N ARG A 342 -5.80 13.21 2.29
CA ARG A 342 -6.81 12.48 1.50
C ARG A 342 -8.01 12.09 2.35
N TRP A 343 -7.78 11.64 3.59
CA TRP A 343 -8.88 11.30 4.50
C TRP A 343 -9.75 12.51 4.82
N TYR A 344 -9.15 13.68 5.11
CA TYR A 344 -9.93 14.90 5.33
C TYR A 344 -10.80 15.29 4.13
N LEU A 345 -10.28 15.14 2.90
CA LEU A 345 -11.06 15.37 1.67
C LEU A 345 -12.22 14.38 1.52
N THR A 346 -12.07 13.11 1.92
CA THR A 346 -13.19 12.15 1.89
C THR A 346 -14.34 12.53 2.82
N LYS A 347 -14.04 13.29 3.89
CA LYS A 347 -15.00 13.81 4.89
C LYS A 347 -15.50 15.22 4.58
N ASP A 348 -15.18 15.75 3.40
CA ASP A 348 -15.49 17.12 2.96
C ASP A 348 -14.92 18.21 3.91
N ARG A 349 -13.89 17.87 4.69
CA ARG A 349 -13.15 18.79 5.58
C ARG A 349 -11.96 19.42 4.86
N HIS A 350 -12.23 20.23 3.84
CA HIS A 350 -11.20 20.79 2.95
C HIS A 350 -10.21 21.74 3.66
N HIS A 351 -10.68 22.53 4.64
CA HIS A 351 -9.83 23.43 5.42
C HIS A 351 -8.75 22.67 6.22
N ASP A 352 -9.13 21.56 6.86
CA ASP A 352 -8.20 20.73 7.64
C ASP A 352 -7.24 19.98 6.72
N ALA A 353 -7.72 19.55 5.55
CA ALA A 353 -6.87 18.95 4.52
C ALA A 353 -5.78 19.93 4.04
N TYR A 354 -6.12 21.21 3.86
CA TYR A 354 -5.16 22.25 3.50
C TYR A 354 -4.14 22.51 4.61
N ARG A 355 -4.58 22.62 5.86
CA ARG A 355 -3.66 22.76 7.01
C ARG A 355 -2.68 21.59 7.12
N ALA A 356 -3.17 20.36 6.96
CA ALA A 356 -2.34 19.17 7.00
C ALA A 356 -1.32 19.16 5.84
N ILE A 357 -1.74 19.44 4.60
CA ILE A 357 -0.84 19.39 3.46
C ILE A 357 0.19 20.52 3.45
N CYS A 358 -0.14 21.69 4.02
CA CYS A 358 0.81 22.78 4.25
C CYS A 358 1.93 22.39 5.22
N SER A 359 1.66 21.54 6.22
CA SER A 359 2.72 21.02 7.10
C SER A 359 3.57 19.92 6.45
N LEU A 360 3.06 19.27 5.40
CA LEU A 360 3.73 18.19 4.67
C LEU A 360 4.52 18.66 3.44
N ARG A 361 4.47 19.97 3.12
CA ARG A 361 5.18 20.59 1.99
C ARG A 361 5.93 21.84 2.42
N HIS A 362 6.96 22.24 1.69
CA HIS A 362 7.76 23.43 2.01
C HIS A 362 7.04 24.73 1.69
N GLU A 363 6.22 24.75 0.64
CA GLU A 363 5.56 25.95 0.13
C GLU A 363 4.05 25.74 -0.09
N ARG A 364 3.28 26.83 0.08
CA ARG A 364 1.81 26.79 -0.05
C ARG A 364 1.32 26.47 -1.45
N VAL A 365 2.07 26.86 -2.49
CA VAL A 365 1.74 26.56 -3.89
C VAL A 365 1.81 25.05 -4.17
N GLN A 366 2.82 24.36 -3.61
CA GLN A 366 2.94 22.90 -3.72
C GLN A 366 1.82 22.18 -2.98
N ALA A 367 1.52 22.65 -1.76
CA ALA A 367 0.41 22.15 -0.97
C ALA A 367 -0.92 22.31 -1.71
N ALA A 368 -1.17 23.47 -2.32
CA ALA A 368 -2.37 23.74 -3.08
C ALA A 368 -2.48 22.89 -4.36
N ARG A 369 -1.37 22.71 -5.09
CA ARG A 369 -1.27 21.80 -6.26
C ARG A 369 -1.69 20.38 -5.89
N ASP A 370 -1.04 19.81 -4.88
CA ASP A 370 -1.26 18.41 -4.48
C ASP A 370 -2.67 18.22 -3.91
N LEU A 371 -3.19 19.21 -3.16
CA LEU A 371 -4.55 19.14 -2.60
C LEU A 371 -5.61 19.22 -3.69
N PHE A 372 -5.46 20.14 -4.66
CA PHE A 372 -6.37 20.27 -5.79
C PHE A 372 -6.37 19.00 -6.64
N TYR A 373 -5.19 18.48 -6.99
CA TYR A 373 -5.07 17.22 -7.73
C TYR A 373 -5.75 16.05 -6.99
N THR A 374 -5.50 15.93 -5.68
CA THR A 374 -6.13 14.89 -4.85
C THR A 374 -7.65 15.06 -4.79
N HIS A 375 -8.15 16.30 -4.72
CA HIS A 375 -9.59 16.57 -4.71
C HIS A 375 -10.26 16.16 -6.03
N VAL A 376 -9.72 16.59 -7.18
CA VAL A 376 -10.30 16.26 -8.49
C VAL A 376 -10.26 14.74 -8.72
N LEU A 377 -9.17 14.07 -8.32
CA LEU A 377 -9.09 12.60 -8.36
C LEU A 377 -10.19 11.95 -7.52
N LEU A 378 -10.45 12.48 -6.31
CA LEU A 378 -11.46 11.96 -5.40
C LEU A 378 -12.89 12.22 -5.91
N GLU A 379 -13.12 13.35 -6.59
CA GLU A 379 -14.39 13.62 -7.29
C GLU A 379 -14.59 12.67 -8.47
N ALA A 380 -13.56 12.42 -9.28
CA ALA A 380 -13.62 11.43 -10.36
C ALA A 380 -13.87 10.00 -9.83
N GLU A 381 -13.26 9.64 -8.70
CA GLU A 381 -13.54 8.38 -7.98
C GLU A 381 -15.00 8.32 -7.51
N ARG A 382 -15.51 9.39 -6.88
CA ARG A 382 -16.92 9.48 -6.42
C ARG A 382 -17.91 9.40 -7.59
N GLU A 383 -17.64 10.06 -8.70
CA GLU A 383 -18.49 10.04 -9.90
C GLU A 383 -18.53 8.66 -10.55
N THR A 384 -17.38 7.99 -10.64
CA THR A 384 -17.30 6.62 -11.17
C THR A 384 -18.00 5.62 -10.23
N GLN A 385 -18.05 5.92 -8.93
CA GLN A 385 -18.66 5.06 -7.90
C GLN A 385 -20.10 5.43 -7.52
N ARG A 386 -20.66 6.51 -8.06
CA ARG A 386 -22.07 6.91 -7.81
C ARG A 386 -23.00 5.82 -8.31
N GLY A 387 -23.59 5.07 -7.37
CA GLY A 387 -24.54 3.97 -7.63
C GLY A 387 -23.99 2.55 -7.39
N ALA A 388 -22.71 2.38 -7.04
CA ALA A 388 -22.12 1.07 -6.80
C ALA A 388 -22.20 0.64 -5.33
N THR A 389 -23.11 -0.29 -5.02
CA THR A 389 -23.17 -0.98 -3.71
C THR A 389 -21.86 -1.72 -3.43
N THR A 390 -21.47 -1.89 -2.15
CA THR A 390 -20.25 -2.63 -1.76
C THR A 390 -20.18 -4.03 -2.40
N LEU A 391 -21.32 -4.70 -2.54
CA LEU A 391 -21.43 -5.99 -3.23
C LEU A 391 -21.18 -5.89 -4.74
N SER A 392 -21.62 -4.81 -5.39
CA SER A 392 -21.31 -4.52 -6.80
C SER A 392 -19.80 -4.33 -6.98
N ARG A 393 -19.12 -3.69 -6.04
CA ARG A 393 -17.66 -3.47 -6.10
C ARG A 393 -16.86 -4.76 -5.99
N ILE A 394 -17.26 -5.67 -5.10
CA ILE A 394 -16.65 -7.00 -4.99
C ILE A 394 -16.91 -7.79 -6.28
N ASN A 395 -18.12 -7.73 -6.83
CA ASN A 395 -18.44 -8.42 -8.08
C ASN A 395 -17.66 -7.84 -9.28
N GLU A 396 -17.50 -6.52 -9.37
CA GLU A 396 -16.68 -5.86 -10.40
C GLU A 396 -15.21 -6.27 -10.35
N LEU A 397 -14.71 -6.62 -9.16
CA LEU A 397 -13.35 -7.10 -8.96
C LEU A 397 -13.09 -8.40 -9.75
N PHE A 398 -14.08 -9.28 -9.83
CA PHE A 398 -14.01 -10.55 -10.57
C PHE A 398 -14.59 -10.48 -11.99
N SER A 399 -15.63 -9.67 -12.20
CA SER A 399 -16.33 -9.53 -13.47
C SER A 399 -15.51 -8.75 -14.51
N VAL A 400 -14.77 -7.72 -14.08
CA VAL A 400 -13.99 -6.88 -15.00
C VAL A 400 -12.61 -7.50 -15.24
N ARG A 401 -12.32 -7.89 -16.50
CA ARG A 401 -11.07 -8.54 -16.89
C ARG A 401 -9.80 -7.83 -16.41
N ARG A 402 -9.76 -6.48 -16.48
CA ARG A 402 -8.62 -5.69 -15.99
C ARG A 402 -8.43 -5.82 -14.48
N ASN A 403 -9.51 -5.65 -13.72
CA ASN A 403 -9.48 -5.74 -12.26
C ASN A 403 -9.18 -7.18 -11.83
N ARG A 404 -9.81 -8.16 -12.47
CA ARG A 404 -9.56 -9.58 -12.24
C ARG A 404 -8.09 -9.94 -12.47
N ASN A 405 -7.49 -9.46 -13.55
CA ASN A 405 -6.07 -9.70 -13.81
C ASN A 405 -5.18 -9.07 -12.73
N ALA A 406 -5.51 -7.86 -12.27
CA ALA A 406 -4.79 -7.21 -11.18
C ALA A 406 -4.93 -7.98 -9.85
N VAL A 407 -6.14 -8.50 -9.56
CA VAL A 407 -6.45 -9.27 -8.36
C VAL A 407 -5.74 -10.62 -8.38
N VAL A 408 -5.83 -11.35 -9.49
CA VAL A 408 -5.10 -12.62 -9.65
C VAL A 408 -3.60 -12.39 -9.50
N ALA A 409 -3.05 -11.32 -10.10
CA ALA A 409 -1.64 -11.00 -9.93
C ALA A 409 -1.27 -10.65 -8.48
N SER A 410 -2.08 -9.85 -7.78
CA SER A 410 -1.81 -9.52 -6.38
C SER A 410 -1.94 -10.73 -5.46
N GLU A 411 -2.96 -11.57 -5.65
CA GLU A 411 -3.17 -12.79 -4.86
C GLU A 411 -2.04 -13.80 -5.07
N VAL A 412 -1.62 -14.03 -6.32
CA VAL A 412 -0.49 -14.91 -6.62
C VAL A 412 0.79 -14.40 -5.97
N VAL A 413 1.08 -13.10 -6.06
CA VAL A 413 2.28 -12.52 -5.44
C VAL A 413 2.24 -12.62 -3.91
N MET A 414 1.08 -12.33 -3.29
CA MET A 414 0.91 -12.44 -1.83
C MET A 414 1.01 -13.90 -1.36
N PHE A 415 0.43 -14.83 -2.11
CA PHE A 415 0.53 -16.26 -1.85
C PHE A 415 1.99 -16.74 -1.95
N MET A 416 2.69 -16.39 -3.02
CA MET A 416 4.11 -16.73 -3.20
C MET A 416 4.99 -16.11 -2.11
N GLN A 417 4.66 -14.91 -1.62
CA GLN A 417 5.36 -14.28 -0.51
C GLN A 417 5.22 -15.06 0.80
N GLN A 418 4.06 -15.66 1.09
CA GLN A 418 3.90 -16.52 2.26
C GLN A 418 4.58 -17.88 2.05
N PHE A 419 4.47 -18.44 0.84
CA PHE A 419 4.99 -19.77 0.50
C PHE A 419 6.52 -19.82 0.38
N CYS A 420 7.20 -18.67 0.32
CA CYS A 420 8.66 -18.62 0.38
C CYS A 420 9.23 -19.04 1.75
N GLY A 421 8.38 -19.25 2.75
CA GLY A 421 8.77 -19.81 4.05
C GLY A 421 9.51 -18.83 4.97
N VAL A 422 9.60 -17.54 4.61
CA VAL A 422 10.29 -16.53 5.43
C VAL A 422 9.73 -16.45 6.85
N ASN A 423 8.41 -16.58 6.99
CA ASN A 423 7.75 -16.60 8.29
C ASN A 423 8.08 -17.88 9.08
N VAL A 424 8.20 -19.04 8.42
CA VAL A 424 8.61 -20.27 9.12
C VAL A 424 10.01 -20.10 9.71
N ILE A 425 10.94 -19.51 8.96
CA ILE A 425 12.29 -19.23 9.47
C ILE A 425 12.22 -18.16 10.57
N ALA A 426 11.47 -17.07 10.40
CA ALA A 426 11.36 -16.03 11.41
C ALA A 426 10.76 -16.53 12.74
N TYR A 427 9.78 -17.43 12.70
CA TYR A 427 9.11 -17.97 13.88
C TYR A 427 9.80 -19.20 14.47
N TYR A 428 10.47 -20.03 13.68
CA TYR A 428 10.99 -21.33 14.13
C TYR A 428 12.50 -21.53 13.92
N SER A 429 13.26 -20.52 13.48
CA SER A 429 14.71 -20.64 13.26
C SER A 429 15.47 -21.23 14.46
N SER A 430 15.20 -20.81 15.70
CA SER A 430 15.89 -21.37 16.86
C SER A 430 15.60 -22.85 17.04
N GLU A 431 14.35 -23.30 16.81
CA GLU A 431 13.97 -24.71 16.87
C GLU A 431 14.65 -25.53 15.76
N VAL A 432 14.74 -24.97 14.55
CA VAL A 432 15.42 -25.59 13.42
C VAL A 432 16.91 -25.77 13.72
N PHE A 433 17.57 -24.75 14.28
CA PHE A 433 18.99 -24.83 14.66
C PHE A 433 19.22 -25.75 15.86
N LEU A 434 18.31 -25.78 16.83
CA LEU A 434 18.33 -26.76 17.93
C LEU A 434 18.22 -28.19 17.40
N GLY A 435 17.32 -28.43 16.45
CA GLY A 435 17.18 -29.73 15.77
C GLY A 435 18.44 -30.14 14.98
N ALA A 436 19.23 -29.17 14.52
CA ALA A 436 20.52 -29.40 13.87
C ALA A 436 21.65 -29.83 14.84
N GLY A 437 21.38 -29.85 16.16
CA GLY A 437 22.37 -30.17 17.18
C GLY A 437 23.14 -28.98 17.76
N LEU A 438 22.73 -27.73 17.46
CA LEU A 438 23.27 -26.54 18.13
C LEU A 438 22.66 -26.39 19.53
N GLY A 439 23.44 -25.88 20.49
CA GLY A 439 22.92 -25.52 21.81
C GLY A 439 21.98 -24.31 21.76
N GLU A 440 21.20 -24.07 22.83
CA GLU A 440 20.19 -22.99 22.91
C GLU A 440 20.79 -21.58 22.64
N VAL A 441 21.95 -21.25 23.21
CA VAL A 441 22.61 -19.95 22.98
C VAL A 441 23.18 -19.81 21.56
N PRO A 442 23.93 -20.80 21.01
CA PRO A 442 24.33 -20.79 19.60
C PRO A 442 23.17 -20.72 18.61
N ALA A 443 22.05 -21.39 18.89
CA ALA A 443 20.86 -21.37 18.02
C ALA A 443 20.20 -19.98 17.97
N LEU A 444 20.09 -19.30 19.12
CA LEU A 444 19.61 -17.92 19.19
C LEU A 444 20.57 -16.95 18.50
N ALA A 445 21.88 -17.14 18.68
CA ALA A 445 22.90 -16.33 17.99
C ALA A 445 22.88 -16.53 16.47
N ALA A 446 22.68 -17.75 15.98
CA ALA A 446 22.50 -18.04 14.56
C ALA A 446 21.23 -17.38 14.01
N SER A 447 20.14 -17.38 14.78
CA SER A 447 18.89 -16.71 14.44
C SER A 447 19.05 -15.19 14.37
N LEU A 448 19.83 -14.59 15.28
CA LEU A 448 20.24 -13.19 15.19
C LEU A 448 21.05 -12.92 13.91
N GLY A 449 22.01 -13.80 13.57
CA GLY A 449 22.76 -13.72 12.32
C GLY A 449 21.84 -13.69 11.09
N PHE A 450 20.83 -14.55 11.05
CA PHE A 450 19.79 -14.53 10.03
C PHE A 450 19.03 -13.19 9.99
N GLY A 451 18.60 -12.66 11.15
CA GLY A 451 17.94 -11.36 11.23
C GLY A 451 18.80 -10.20 10.73
N VAL A 452 20.10 -10.20 11.06
CA VAL A 452 21.06 -9.19 10.59
C VAL A 452 21.24 -9.27 9.07
N VAL A 453 21.41 -10.48 8.52
CA VAL A 453 21.50 -10.70 7.07
C VAL A 453 20.22 -10.23 6.38
N ASN A 454 19.05 -10.57 6.93
CA ASN A 454 17.77 -10.13 6.37
C ASN A 454 17.65 -8.60 6.29
N TRP A 455 18.06 -7.89 7.34
CA TRP A 455 18.06 -6.42 7.34
C TRP A 455 19.12 -5.82 6.40
N LEU A 456 20.34 -6.35 6.40
CA LEU A 456 21.43 -5.88 5.53
C LEU A 456 21.08 -6.03 4.05
N PHE A 457 20.50 -7.16 3.65
CA PHE A 457 20.10 -7.39 2.25
C PHE A 457 18.79 -6.68 1.86
N ALA A 458 17.98 -6.23 2.82
CA ALA A 458 16.84 -5.37 2.54
C ALA A 458 17.25 -3.96 2.07
N LEU A 459 18.40 -3.44 2.50
CA LEU A 459 18.89 -2.10 2.12
C LEU A 459 19.24 -1.99 0.62
N PRO A 460 20.03 -2.88 0.00
CA PRO A 460 20.25 -2.87 -1.44
C PRO A 460 18.97 -3.10 -2.25
N ALA A 461 18.04 -3.93 -1.75
CA ALA A 461 16.77 -4.19 -2.43
C ALA A 461 15.95 -2.90 -2.57
N PHE A 462 15.99 -2.04 -1.56
CA PHE A 462 15.35 -0.72 -1.57
C PHE A 462 15.88 0.20 -2.67
N PHE A 463 17.20 0.25 -2.92
CA PHE A 463 17.75 1.09 -3.97
C PHE A 463 17.62 0.46 -5.37
N THR A 464 17.67 -0.86 -5.43
CA THR A 464 17.67 -1.62 -6.69
C THR A 464 16.27 -1.66 -7.31
N ILE A 465 15.21 -1.60 -6.52
CA ILE A 465 13.82 -1.69 -7.02
C ILE A 465 13.43 -0.54 -7.96
N ASP A 466 13.94 0.66 -7.69
CA ASP A 466 13.68 1.85 -8.51
C ASP A 466 14.55 1.86 -9.78
N ARG A 467 15.68 1.13 -9.81
CA ARG A 467 16.58 1.05 -10.97
C ARG A 467 16.27 -0.11 -11.92
N LEU A 468 16.06 -1.32 -11.38
CA LEU A 468 15.88 -2.55 -12.18
C LEU A 468 14.41 -2.90 -12.41
N GLY A 469 13.50 -2.22 -11.71
CA GLY A 469 12.07 -2.45 -11.81
C GLY A 469 11.58 -3.65 -10.97
N ARG A 470 10.32 -3.57 -10.54
CA ARG A 470 9.70 -4.51 -9.59
C ARG A 470 9.55 -5.94 -10.14
N ARG A 471 9.22 -6.07 -11.42
CA ARG A 471 8.97 -7.39 -12.06
C ARG A 471 10.26 -8.20 -12.18
N TRP A 472 11.35 -7.56 -12.57
CA TRP A 472 12.64 -8.22 -12.73
C TRP A 472 13.14 -8.75 -11.38
N LEU A 473 13.03 -7.93 -10.31
CA LEU A 473 13.46 -8.31 -8.97
C LEU A 473 12.72 -9.55 -8.45
N LEU A 474 11.40 -9.62 -8.65
CA LEU A 474 10.60 -10.78 -8.25
C LEU A 474 10.96 -12.05 -9.04
N LEU A 475 11.09 -11.95 -10.37
CA LEU A 475 11.39 -13.11 -11.22
C LEU A 475 12.81 -13.64 -11.04
N ALA A 476 13.76 -12.80 -10.66
CA ALA A 476 15.14 -13.20 -10.39
C ALA A 476 15.32 -13.83 -8.99
N THR A 477 14.61 -13.33 -7.98
CA THR A 477 14.78 -13.77 -6.59
C THR A 477 14.07 -15.09 -6.28
N LEU A 478 12.90 -15.34 -6.87
CA LEU A 478 12.11 -16.55 -6.59
C LEU A 478 12.85 -17.87 -6.92
N PRO A 479 13.51 -18.04 -8.08
CA PRO A 479 14.26 -19.27 -8.39
C PRO A 479 15.47 -19.46 -7.47
N LEU A 480 16.15 -18.36 -7.11
CA LEU A 480 17.30 -18.39 -6.20
C LEU A 480 16.88 -18.84 -4.81
N MET A 481 15.75 -18.32 -4.31
CA MET A 481 15.17 -18.76 -3.03
C MET A 481 14.74 -20.23 -3.07
N ALA A 482 14.14 -20.68 -4.18
CA ALA A 482 13.75 -22.09 -4.33
C ALA A 482 14.97 -23.02 -4.29
N LEU A 483 16.06 -22.65 -4.96
CA LEU A 483 17.32 -23.40 -4.92
C LEU A 483 17.93 -23.41 -3.53
N ALA A 484 17.96 -22.26 -2.85
CA ALA A 484 18.51 -22.15 -1.50
C ALA A 484 17.72 -23.00 -0.49
N LEU A 485 16.39 -22.95 -0.52
CA LEU A 485 15.52 -23.78 0.32
C LEU A 485 15.71 -25.27 0.04
N LEU A 486 15.88 -25.65 -1.23
CA LEU A 486 16.15 -27.03 -1.61
C LEU A 486 17.49 -27.50 -1.04
N LEU A 487 18.54 -26.68 -1.13
CA LEU A 487 19.85 -26.98 -0.52
C LEU A 487 19.76 -27.09 1.01
N THR A 488 19.01 -26.19 1.66
CA THR A 488 18.77 -26.26 3.10
C THR A 488 18.03 -27.55 3.47
N GLY A 489 17.02 -27.96 2.70
CA GLY A 489 16.29 -29.20 2.91
C GLY A 489 17.15 -30.47 2.81
N PHE A 490 18.23 -30.45 2.01
CA PHE A 490 19.20 -31.56 1.93
C PHE A 490 20.30 -31.52 2.99
N SER A 491 20.42 -30.43 3.75
CA SER A 491 21.46 -30.25 4.78
C SER A 491 21.06 -30.74 6.18
N PHE A 492 19.77 -31.01 6.38
CA PHE A 492 19.21 -31.72 7.52
C PHE A 492 18.95 -33.18 7.13
#